data_AF-A0A1Q9MTS2-F1
#
_entry.id   AF-A0A1Q9MTS2-F1
#
_cell.length_a   1.000
_cell.length_b   1.000
_cell.length_c   1.000
_cell.angle_alpha   90.00
_cell.angle_beta   90.00
_cell.angle_gamma   90.00
#
_symmetry.space_group_name_H-M   'P 1'
#
loop_
_entity.id
_entity.type
_entity.pdbx_description
1 polymer ?
#
loop_
_entity_poly.entity_id
_entity_poly.type
_entity_poly.pdbx_seq_one_letter_code
_entity_poly.pdbx_strand_id
1 'polypeptide(L)'
;MGELIVKQVKGTMVKRTAIYIKANKTGAYDTLLSDQAKVLLAERLVDPTWYSYDLYKERFNALCKVEARNDRHTIIQWGRTLGDDLLHTIYKATVSEFNVKTALFRYARFHRMIFNFGEVEGKIVSDHEVEVIYRDFEPNWDNFYHIVTGWVQ
;
A
#
# COMPACT_ATOMS: atom_id res chain seq x y z
N MET A 1 -2.91 27.55 14.28
CA MET A 1 -1.82 26.76 13.65
C MET A 1 -2.11 25.31 13.95
N GLY A 2 -2.59 24.54 12.96
CA GLY A 2 -2.82 23.11 13.14
C GLY A 2 -1.49 22.36 13.17
N GLU A 3 -1.36 21.35 14.03
CA GLU A 3 -0.21 20.45 14.00
C GLU A 3 -0.03 19.87 12.60
N LEU A 4 1.18 20.00 12.04
CA LEU A 4 1.57 19.27 10.84
C LEU A 4 1.56 17.79 11.20
N ILE A 5 0.55 17.06 10.72
CA ILE A 5 0.48 15.60 10.89
C ILE A 5 1.71 14.99 10.22
N VAL A 6 2.55 14.32 11.01
CA VAL A 6 3.65 13.52 10.49
C VAL A 6 3.05 12.31 9.78
N LYS A 7 3.17 12.26 8.45
CA LYS A 7 2.63 11.17 7.63
C LYS A 7 3.43 9.89 7.88
N GLN A 8 2.73 8.83 8.28
CA GLN A 8 3.31 7.55 8.63
C GLN A 8 2.56 6.39 8.00
N VAL A 9 3.29 5.29 7.84
CA VAL A 9 2.80 4.01 7.35
C VAL A 9 3.14 2.90 8.35
N LYS A 10 2.29 1.90 8.41
CA LYS A 10 2.44 0.76 9.32
C LYS A 10 3.58 -0.16 8.87
N GLY A 11 4.35 -0.67 9.82
CA GLY A 11 5.50 -1.56 9.59
C GLY A 11 5.19 -2.78 8.74
N THR A 12 3.95 -3.28 8.82
CA THR A 12 3.46 -4.37 7.95
C THR A 12 3.67 -4.08 6.46
N MET A 13 3.45 -2.84 6.01
CA MET A 13 3.66 -2.43 4.62
C MET A 13 5.15 -2.25 4.29
N VAL A 14 5.89 -1.61 5.21
CA VAL A 14 7.34 -1.36 5.05
C VAL A 14 8.12 -2.67 4.97
N LYS A 15 7.71 -3.68 5.74
CA LYS A 15 8.34 -5.00 5.76
C LYS A 15 8.13 -5.74 4.45
N ARG A 16 6.95 -5.65 3.83
CA ARG A 16 6.68 -6.28 2.54
C ARG A 16 7.64 -5.76 1.46
N THR A 17 7.83 -4.45 1.35
CA THR A 17 8.80 -3.91 0.38
C THR A 17 10.24 -4.27 0.76
N ALA A 18 10.56 -4.35 2.06
CA ALA A 18 11.91 -4.70 2.52
C ALA A 18 12.32 -6.11 2.09
N ILE A 19 11.39 -7.07 2.16
CA ILE A 19 11.65 -8.47 1.82
C ILE A 19 12.12 -8.58 0.36
N TYR A 20 11.38 -7.98 -0.57
CA TYR A 20 11.73 -8.03 -1.99
C TYR A 20 13.04 -7.29 -2.30
N ILE A 21 13.21 -6.08 -1.77
CA ILE A 21 14.43 -5.29 -1.99
C ILE A 21 15.66 -6.03 -1.46
N LYS A 22 15.58 -6.63 -0.27
CA LYS A 22 16.70 -7.38 0.33
C LYS A 22 16.99 -8.69 -0.40
N ALA A 23 16.00 -9.31 -1.02
CA ALA A 23 16.17 -10.54 -1.78
C ALA A 23 16.94 -10.30 -3.09
N ASN A 24 16.79 -9.11 -3.67
CA ASN A 24 17.54 -8.69 -4.85
C ASN A 24 19.02 -8.47 -4.51
N LYS A 25 19.91 -9.18 -5.21
CA LYS A 25 21.38 -9.13 -5.01
C LYS A 25 22.14 -8.45 -6.16
N THR A 26 21.45 -7.79 -7.08
CA THR A 26 22.05 -7.21 -8.28
C THR A 26 22.66 -5.83 -8.06
N GLY A 27 22.38 -5.19 -6.92
CA GLY A 27 22.77 -3.81 -6.62
C GLY A 27 21.87 -2.75 -7.29
N ALA A 28 20.79 -3.15 -7.97
CA ALA A 28 19.91 -2.22 -8.68
C ALA A 28 19.29 -1.12 -7.78
N TYR A 29 19.15 -1.39 -6.48
CA TYR A 29 18.59 -0.44 -5.52
C TYR A 29 19.60 0.58 -4.98
N ASP A 30 20.90 0.36 -5.14
CA ASP A 30 21.93 1.19 -4.52
C ASP A 30 21.94 2.61 -5.09
N THR A 31 21.55 2.76 -6.35
CA THR A 31 21.45 4.05 -7.05
C THR A 31 20.06 4.69 -6.96
N LEU A 32 19.07 3.96 -6.48
CA LEU A 32 17.67 4.41 -6.39
C LEU A 32 17.27 4.84 -4.99
N LEU A 33 17.90 4.27 -3.97
CA LEU A 33 17.56 4.52 -2.58
C LEU A 33 18.49 5.55 -1.94
N SER A 34 17.89 6.47 -1.19
CA SER A 34 18.57 7.37 -0.27
C SER A 34 19.24 6.58 0.86
N ASP A 35 20.24 7.20 1.50
CA ASP A 35 20.92 6.57 2.63
C ASP A 35 19.97 6.31 3.80
N GLN A 36 18.99 7.20 4.02
CA GLN A 36 17.95 6.99 5.03
C GLN A 36 17.06 5.79 4.72
N ALA A 37 16.67 5.60 3.45
CA ALA A 37 15.90 4.43 3.03
C ALA A 37 16.70 3.13 3.18
N LYS A 38 18.02 3.17 2.90
CA LYS A 38 18.95 2.05 3.12
C LYS A 38 19.12 1.72 4.61
N VAL A 39 19.23 2.72 5.48
CA VAL A 39 19.28 2.54 6.93
C VAL A 39 18.00 1.86 7.41
N LEU A 40 16.83 2.37 7.01
CA LEU A 40 15.53 1.77 7.37
C LEU A 40 15.41 0.32 6.85
N LEU A 41 16.02 -0.02 5.71
CA LEU A 41 16.10 -1.40 5.24
C LEU A 41 16.95 -2.25 6.18
N ALA A 42 18.08 -1.77 6.67
CA ALA A 42 18.94 -2.55 7.57
C ALA A 42 18.29 -2.83 8.94
N GLU A 43 17.32 -2.01 9.36
CA GLU A 43 16.64 -2.15 10.64
C GLU A 43 15.75 -3.41 10.77
N ARG A 44 15.51 -3.79 12.02
CA ARG A 44 14.47 -4.76 12.37
C ARG A 44 13.09 -4.09 12.32
N LEU A 45 12.37 -4.32 11.23
CA LEU A 45 11.00 -3.83 11.07
C LEU A 45 10.02 -4.62 11.92
N VAL A 46 9.15 -3.91 12.65
CA VAL A 46 8.13 -4.50 13.54
C VAL A 46 6.74 -4.06 13.06
N ASP A 47 5.86 -5.04 12.86
CA ASP A 47 4.57 -4.86 12.20
C ASP A 47 3.65 -3.79 12.82
N PRO A 48 3.53 -3.62 14.16
CA PRO A 48 2.66 -2.61 14.76
C PRO A 48 3.28 -1.21 14.82
N THR A 49 4.57 -1.05 14.50
CA THR A 49 5.27 0.24 14.58
C THR A 49 4.93 1.13 13.39
N TRP A 50 4.92 2.44 13.60
CA TRP A 50 4.74 3.45 12.55
C TRP A 50 6.09 3.93 12.03
N TYR A 51 6.20 4.09 10.72
CA TYR A 51 7.42 4.48 10.01
C TYR A 51 7.15 5.65 9.07
N SER A 52 8.22 6.34 8.64
CA SER A 52 8.13 7.45 7.68
C SER A 52 7.44 7.01 6.39
N TYR A 53 6.37 7.73 6.04
CA TYR A 53 5.67 7.54 4.78
C TYR A 53 6.58 7.81 3.56
N ASP A 54 7.39 8.87 3.61
CA ASP A 54 8.22 9.27 2.47
C ASP A 54 9.28 8.21 2.15
N LEU A 55 9.91 7.64 3.18
CA LEU A 55 10.87 6.54 3.00
C LEU A 55 10.19 5.28 2.46
N TYR A 56 8.95 5.01 2.86
CA TYR A 56 8.17 3.92 2.29
C TYR A 56 7.82 4.18 0.82
N LYS A 57 7.37 5.39 0.48
CA LYS A 57 7.03 5.80 -0.89
C LYS A 57 8.22 5.66 -1.83
N GLU A 58 9.38 6.16 -1.41
CA GLU A 58 10.64 6.03 -2.13
C GLU A 58 10.98 4.56 -2.42
N ARG A 59 10.94 3.71 -1.39
CA ARG A 59 11.26 2.28 -1.51
C ARG A 59 10.26 1.53 -2.38
N PHE A 60 8.98 1.84 -2.26
CA PHE A 60 7.94 1.23 -3.09
C PHE A 60 8.12 1.63 -4.56
N ASN A 61 8.43 2.89 -4.86
CA ASN A 61 8.73 3.34 -6.22
C ASN A 61 9.99 2.67 -6.78
N ALA A 62 11.04 2.51 -5.98
CA ALA A 62 12.23 1.76 -6.39
C ALA A 62 11.89 0.29 -6.69
N LEU A 63 11.05 -0.34 -5.85
CA LEU A 63 10.57 -1.71 -6.06
C LEU A 63 9.82 -1.83 -7.40
N CYS A 64 8.85 -0.94 -7.66
CA CYS A 64 8.12 -0.89 -8.92
C CYS A 64 9.06 -0.69 -10.12
N LYS A 65 10.05 0.19 -9.99
CA LYS A 65 11.01 0.47 -11.08
C LYS A 65 11.91 -0.73 -11.39
N VAL A 66 12.40 -1.44 -10.38
CA VAL A 66 13.34 -2.56 -10.57
C VAL A 66 12.61 -3.84 -10.99
N GLU A 67 11.58 -4.22 -10.24
CA GLU A 67 10.95 -5.55 -10.38
C GLU A 67 9.80 -5.55 -11.38
N ALA A 68 9.06 -4.44 -11.51
CA ALA A 68 7.99 -4.30 -12.48
C ALA A 68 8.36 -3.42 -13.68
N ARG A 69 9.54 -2.77 -13.70
CA ARG A 69 9.90 -1.77 -14.73
C ARG A 69 8.86 -0.64 -14.84
N ASN A 70 8.16 -0.33 -13.75
CA ASN A 70 6.98 0.53 -13.70
C ASN A 70 5.85 0.12 -14.66
N ASP A 71 5.78 -1.15 -15.05
CA ASP A 71 4.67 -1.67 -15.83
C ASP A 71 3.39 -1.71 -14.97
N ARG A 72 2.40 -0.90 -15.38
CA ARG A 72 1.13 -0.77 -14.65
C ARG A 72 0.41 -2.11 -14.50
N HIS A 73 0.47 -2.98 -15.51
CA HIS A 73 -0.27 -4.24 -15.53
C HIS A 73 0.29 -5.20 -14.49
N THR A 74 1.62 -5.28 -14.39
CA THR A 74 2.33 -6.03 -13.36
C THR A 74 1.99 -5.53 -11.96
N ILE A 75 2.01 -4.21 -11.74
CA ILE A 75 1.70 -3.63 -10.43
C ILE A 75 0.24 -3.87 -10.05
N ILE A 76 -0.71 -3.72 -10.98
CA ILE A 76 -2.12 -4.07 -10.74
C ILE A 76 -2.25 -5.55 -10.37
N GLN A 77 -1.53 -6.43 -11.05
CA GLN A 77 -1.56 -7.87 -10.75
C GLN A 77 -0.99 -8.18 -9.35
N TRP A 78 0.07 -7.51 -8.92
CA TRP A 78 0.55 -7.59 -7.53
C TRP A 78 -0.51 -7.12 -6.55
N GLY A 79 -1.25 -6.07 -6.91
CA GLY A 79 -2.40 -5.60 -6.14
C GLY A 79 -3.38 -6.74 -5.93
N ARG A 80 -3.89 -7.38 -6.99
CA ARG A 80 -4.85 -8.49 -6.89
C ARG A 80 -4.37 -9.61 -5.97
N THR A 81 -3.13 -10.06 -6.14
CA THR A 81 -2.54 -11.10 -5.28
C THR A 81 -2.42 -10.67 -3.82
N LEU A 82 -1.98 -9.43 -3.56
CA LEU A 82 -1.89 -8.92 -2.19
C LEU A 82 -3.27 -8.66 -1.56
N GLY A 83 -4.24 -8.23 -2.37
CA GLY A 83 -5.63 -8.04 -1.94
C GLY A 83 -6.25 -9.36 -1.49
N ASP A 84 -6.04 -10.42 -2.26
CA ASP A 84 -6.49 -11.77 -1.93
C ASP A 84 -5.86 -12.29 -0.63
N ASP A 85 -4.53 -12.17 -0.48
CA ASP A 85 -3.82 -12.50 0.76
C ASP A 85 -4.36 -11.71 1.97
N LEU A 86 -4.62 -10.41 1.79
CA LEU A 86 -5.15 -9.54 2.84
C LEU A 86 -6.58 -9.94 3.22
N LEU A 87 -7.43 -10.26 2.24
CA LEU A 87 -8.78 -10.75 2.44
C LEU A 87 -8.76 -12.07 3.24
N HIS A 88 -7.92 -13.02 2.85
CA HIS A 88 -7.81 -14.31 3.49
C HIS A 88 -7.11 -14.31 4.85
N THR A 89 -6.25 -13.33 5.14
CA THR A 89 -5.52 -13.25 6.42
C THR A 89 -6.26 -12.41 7.46
N ILE A 90 -6.91 -11.32 7.05
CA ILE A 90 -7.60 -10.37 7.96
C ILE A 90 -9.08 -10.73 8.13
N TYR A 91 -9.73 -11.34 7.12
CA TYR A 91 -11.17 -11.55 7.11
C TYR A 91 -11.61 -13.02 7.13
N LYS A 92 -10.79 -13.94 7.68
CA LYS A 92 -11.15 -15.37 7.88
C LYS A 92 -12.53 -15.59 8.50
N ALA A 93 -13.06 -14.63 9.25
CA ALA A 93 -14.35 -14.73 9.94
C ALA A 93 -15.58 -14.39 9.09
N THR A 94 -15.47 -14.02 7.80
CA THR A 94 -16.64 -13.43 7.11
C THR A 94 -16.62 -13.60 5.59
N VAL A 95 -16.54 -14.84 5.11
CA VAL A 95 -16.71 -15.18 3.69
C VAL A 95 -18.14 -15.66 3.39
N SER A 96 -19.09 -15.55 4.33
CA SER A 96 -20.45 -16.08 4.12
C SER A 96 -21.41 -15.12 3.43
N GLU A 97 -21.24 -13.78 3.54
CA GLU A 97 -22.13 -12.80 2.89
C GLU A 97 -21.37 -11.51 2.52
N PHE A 98 -20.91 -11.41 1.27
CA PHE A 98 -20.28 -10.19 0.75
C PHE A 98 -21.32 -9.32 0.04
N ASN A 99 -21.87 -8.32 0.74
CA ASN A 99 -22.44 -7.17 0.04
C ASN A 99 -21.35 -6.12 -0.20
N VAL A 100 -21.39 -5.46 -1.37
CA VAL A 100 -20.38 -4.48 -1.83
C VAL A 100 -20.13 -3.38 -0.78
N LYS A 101 -21.17 -2.95 -0.08
CA LYS A 101 -21.08 -1.93 0.99
C LYS A 101 -20.15 -2.36 2.13
N THR A 102 -20.25 -3.61 2.56
CA THR A 102 -19.38 -4.18 3.60
C THR A 102 -17.94 -4.25 3.13
N ALA A 103 -17.69 -4.61 1.87
CA ALA A 103 -16.35 -4.63 1.29
C ALA A 103 -15.70 -3.23 1.28
N LEU A 104 -16.45 -2.21 0.86
CA LEU A 104 -15.97 -0.82 0.84
C LEU A 104 -15.66 -0.28 2.24
N PHE A 105 -16.53 -0.54 3.22
CA PHE A 105 -16.28 -0.13 4.60
C PHE A 105 -15.02 -0.78 5.17
N ARG A 106 -14.82 -2.07 4.88
CA ARG A 106 -13.63 -2.82 5.27
C ARG A 106 -12.37 -2.26 4.63
N TYR A 107 -12.44 -1.91 3.35
CA TYR A 107 -11.34 -1.27 2.62
C TYR A 107 -10.94 0.07 3.25
N ALA A 108 -11.92 0.94 3.54
CA ALA A 108 -11.66 2.21 4.23
C ALA A 108 -11.08 2.04 5.64
N ARG A 109 -11.50 0.99 6.36
CA ARG A 109 -10.90 0.62 7.65
C ARG A 109 -9.46 0.13 7.49
N PHE A 110 -9.20 -0.69 6.48
CA PHE A 110 -7.85 -1.19 6.18
C PHE A 110 -6.89 -0.04 5.91
N HIS A 111 -7.28 0.94 5.07
CA HIS A 111 -6.46 2.13 4.83
C HIS A 111 -6.03 2.83 6.12
N ARG A 112 -6.97 3.09 7.04
CA ARG A 112 -6.70 3.71 8.35
C ARG A 112 -5.83 2.85 9.29
N MET A 113 -5.75 1.53 9.05
CA MET A 113 -4.85 0.65 9.80
C MET A 113 -3.41 0.71 9.27
N ILE A 114 -3.22 1.03 7.99
CA ILE A 114 -1.91 1.04 7.34
C ILE A 114 -1.31 2.44 7.13
N PHE A 115 -2.13 3.50 7.06
CA PHE A 115 -1.70 4.89 7.00
C PHE A 115 -2.39 5.69 8.11
N ASN A 116 -1.65 6.62 8.74
CA ASN A 116 -2.20 7.53 9.76
C ASN A 116 -2.78 8.83 9.17
N PHE A 117 -2.83 8.94 7.84
CA PHE A 117 -3.29 10.10 7.10
C PHE A 117 -4.04 9.63 5.85
N GLY A 118 -4.78 10.56 5.25
CA GLY A 118 -5.64 10.29 4.10
C GLY A 118 -6.85 9.46 4.46
N GLU A 119 -7.95 9.74 3.78
CA GLU A 119 -9.23 9.10 3.99
C GLU A 119 -9.68 8.39 2.71
N VAL A 120 -10.41 7.30 2.90
CA VAL A 120 -10.97 6.52 1.80
C VAL A 120 -12.47 6.47 1.97
N GLU A 121 -13.18 6.94 0.96
CA GLU A 121 -14.63 6.88 0.85
C GLU A 121 -15.01 5.96 -0.30
N GLY A 122 -15.98 5.08 -0.07
CA GLY A 122 -16.58 4.25 -1.11
C GLY A 122 -17.98 4.74 -1.42
N LYS A 123 -18.28 4.98 -2.69
CA LYS A 123 -19.61 5.33 -3.18
C LYS A 123 -20.08 4.28 -4.18
N ILE A 124 -21.25 3.71 -3.94
CA ILE A 124 -21.91 2.84 -4.92
C ILE A 124 -22.58 3.76 -5.93
N VAL A 125 -22.13 3.72 -7.19
CA VAL A 125 -22.64 4.56 -8.28
C VAL A 125 -23.78 3.83 -9.00
N SER A 126 -23.67 2.51 -9.14
CA SER A 126 -24.71 1.62 -9.66
C SER A 126 -24.52 0.18 -9.15
N ASP A 127 -25.38 -0.75 -9.57
CA ASP A 127 -25.25 -2.18 -9.25
C ASP A 127 -23.95 -2.82 -9.78
N HIS A 128 -23.27 -2.16 -10.72
CA HIS A 128 -22.04 -2.64 -11.36
C HIS A 128 -20.86 -1.67 -11.21
N GLU A 129 -21.03 -0.57 -10.48
CA GLU A 129 -20.03 0.49 -10.42
C GLU A 129 -19.86 1.02 -9.01
N VAL A 130 -18.59 1.07 -8.60
CA VAL A 130 -18.17 1.60 -7.32
C VAL A 130 -17.06 2.60 -7.56
N GLU A 131 -17.20 3.76 -6.93
CA GLU A 131 -16.18 4.79 -6.89
C GLU A 131 -15.47 4.74 -5.54
N VAL A 132 -14.14 4.68 -5.57
CA VAL A 132 -13.29 4.75 -4.37
C VAL A 132 -12.51 6.06 -4.42
N ILE A 133 -12.80 6.95 -3.48
CA ILE A 133 -12.26 8.30 -3.42
C ILE A 133 -11.23 8.37 -2.31
N TYR A 134 -10.04 8.87 -2.65
CA TYR A 134 -8.98 9.19 -1.69
C TYR A 134 -8.99 10.68 -1.41
N ARG A 135 -9.20 11.08 -0.15
CA ARG A 135 -9.07 12.47 0.31
C ARG A 135 -7.80 12.63 1.13
N ASP A 136 -7.17 13.80 1.03
CA ASP A 136 -5.94 14.14 1.78
C ASP A 136 -4.80 13.10 1.65
N PHE A 137 -4.83 12.34 0.56
CA PHE A 137 -3.80 11.39 0.18
C PHE A 137 -3.00 11.92 -1.01
N GLU A 138 -1.83 11.36 -1.25
CA GLU A 138 -0.92 11.80 -2.31
C GLU A 138 -1.51 11.58 -3.72
N PRO A 139 -1.94 12.65 -4.44
CA PRO A 139 -2.63 12.50 -5.72
C PRO A 139 -1.68 12.10 -6.86
N ASN A 140 -0.38 12.38 -6.74
CA ASN A 140 0.61 12.19 -7.80
C ASN A 140 1.45 10.92 -7.59
N TRP A 141 0.85 9.86 -7.05
CA TRP A 141 1.54 8.60 -6.80
C TRP A 141 0.96 7.46 -7.63
N ASP A 142 1.27 7.47 -8.92
CA ASP A 142 0.73 6.52 -9.91
C ASP A 142 0.89 5.05 -9.50
N ASN A 143 2.09 4.68 -9.04
CA ASN A 143 2.37 3.31 -8.59
C ASN A 143 1.45 2.88 -7.43
N PHE A 144 1.08 3.80 -6.54
CA PHE A 144 0.12 3.51 -5.48
C PHE A 144 -1.30 3.29 -6.05
N TYR A 145 -1.73 4.14 -6.97
CA TYR A 145 -3.04 3.96 -7.59
C TYR A 145 -3.12 2.69 -8.44
N HIS A 146 -2.01 2.24 -9.04
CA HIS A 146 -1.94 0.94 -9.70
C HIS A 146 -2.10 -0.24 -8.72
N ILE A 147 -1.38 -0.24 -7.59
CA ILE A 147 -1.52 -1.34 -6.62
C ILE A 147 -2.92 -1.37 -5.99
N VAL A 148 -3.48 -0.19 -5.69
CA VAL A 148 -4.84 -0.04 -5.15
C VAL A 148 -5.90 -0.49 -6.15
N THR A 149 -5.73 -0.18 -7.43
CA THR A 149 -6.64 -0.67 -8.48
C THR A 149 -6.71 -2.20 -8.45
N GLY A 150 -5.60 -2.87 -8.22
CA GLY A 150 -5.58 -4.33 -8.04
C GLY A 150 -6.24 -4.80 -6.75
N TRP A 151 -6.25 -4.03 -5.66
CA TRP A 151 -6.95 -4.39 -4.43
C TRP A 151 -8.47 -4.30 -4.53
N VAL A 152 -8.97 -3.41 -5.37
CA VAL A 152 -10.41 -3.17 -5.56
C VAL A 152 -11.04 -4.16 -6.55
N GLN A 153 -10.25 -4.69 -7.48
CA GLN A 153 -10.67 -5.68 -8.49
C GLN A 153 -10.71 -7.10 -7.93
#